data_AF-A0A0A7P4C6-F1
#
_entry.id   AF-A0A0A7P4C6-F1
#
_cell.length_a   1.000
_cell.length_b   1.000
_cell.length_c   1.000
_cell.angle_alpha   90.00
_cell.angle_beta   90.00
_cell.angle_gamma   90.00
#
_symmetry.space_group_name_H-M   'P 1'
#
loop_
_entity.id
_entity.type
_entity.pdbx_description
1 polymer ?
#
loop_
_entity_poly.entity_id
_entity_poly.type
_entity_poly.pdbx_seq_one_letter_code
_entity_poly.pdbx_strand_id
1 'polypeptide(L)'
;ADVVLISAGVARKPGMDRADLFNVNAGIVKSLAEKIAVVCPKACVGIITNPVNTTVPIAAEVLKKAGVYDKRKLFGVTTLDVIRSETFVAELKDKDPGDVRVPVIGGHSGVTILPLLSQVEGVEFTAEEVEALTKRIQNAGT
;
A
#
# COMPACT_ATOMS: atom_id res chain seq x y z
N ALA A 1 4.63 8.42 21.33
CA ALA A 1 3.73 7.62 20.48
C ALA A 1 4.44 6.34 20.11
N ASP A 2 3.74 5.21 20.16
CA ASP A 2 4.30 3.90 19.80
C ASP A 2 4.02 3.55 18.34
N VAL A 3 2.94 4.11 17.76
CA VAL A 3 2.55 3.99 16.35
C VAL A 3 2.20 5.37 15.79
N VAL A 4 2.62 5.63 14.55
CA VAL A 4 2.29 6.83 13.78
C VAL A 4 1.77 6.41 12.40
N LEU A 5 0.56 6.83 12.05
CA LEU A 5 -0.03 6.60 10.73
C LEU A 5 -0.02 7.91 9.95
N ILE A 6 0.57 7.89 8.75
CA ILE A 6 0.60 9.03 7.84
C ILE A 6 -0.41 8.80 6.72
N SER A 7 -1.62 9.32 6.93
CA SER A 7 -2.68 9.43 5.91
C SER A 7 -2.77 10.83 5.29
N ALA A 8 -1.94 11.77 5.76
CA ALA A 8 -1.91 13.14 5.26
C ALA A 8 -1.43 13.18 3.81
N GLY A 9 -2.20 13.81 2.94
CA GLY A 9 -1.87 13.95 1.54
C GLY A 9 -3.03 14.54 0.76
N VAL A 10 -2.76 14.87 -0.50
CA VAL A 10 -3.78 15.28 -1.45
C VAL A 10 -4.18 14.05 -2.26
N ALA A 11 -5.49 13.87 -2.46
CA ALA A 11 -6.02 12.90 -3.41
C ALA A 11 -5.96 13.49 -4.82
N ARG A 12 -5.83 12.64 -5.83
CA ARG A 12 -5.80 13.08 -7.24
C ARG A 12 -7.08 13.87 -7.56
N LYS A 13 -6.93 15.08 -8.11
CA LYS A 13 -8.03 15.89 -8.61
C LYS A 13 -8.09 15.83 -10.14
N PRO A 14 -9.27 16.03 -10.77
CA PRO A 14 -9.36 16.22 -12.22
C PRO A 14 -8.39 17.33 -12.66
N GLY A 15 -7.60 17.07 -13.71
CA GLY A 15 -6.60 18.02 -14.22
C GLY A 15 -5.24 18.01 -13.50
N MET A 16 -5.03 17.18 -12.48
CA MET A 16 -3.73 17.02 -11.82
C MET A 16 -2.92 15.88 -12.45
N ASP A 17 -1.68 16.20 -12.84
CA ASP A 17 -0.73 15.22 -13.34
C ASP A 17 -0.20 14.31 -12.23
N ARG A 18 0.25 13.10 -12.60
CA ARG A 18 0.84 12.16 -11.64
C ARG A 18 2.08 12.74 -10.95
N ALA A 19 2.87 13.53 -11.67
CA ALA A 19 4.07 14.17 -11.14
C ALA A 19 3.73 15.24 -10.09
N ASP A 20 2.68 16.03 -10.32
CA ASP A 20 2.24 17.06 -9.36
C ASP A 20 1.78 16.44 -8.05
N LEU A 21 0.95 15.41 -8.13
CA LEU A 21 0.49 14.65 -6.98
C LEU A 21 1.67 14.08 -6.18
N PHE A 22 2.65 13.51 -6.89
CA PHE A 22 3.87 13.00 -6.28
C PHE A 22 4.63 14.09 -5.54
N ASN A 23 4.90 15.23 -6.18
CA ASN A 23 5.68 16.33 -5.57
C ASN A 23 5.02 16.87 -4.30
N VAL A 24 3.69 17.06 -4.31
CA VAL A 24 2.94 17.52 -3.14
C VAL A 24 3.05 16.51 -2.00
N ASN A 25 2.74 15.24 -2.27
CA ASN A 25 2.71 14.22 -1.23
C ASN A 25 4.12 13.86 -0.73
N ALA A 26 5.14 13.91 -1.59
CA ALA A 26 6.54 13.75 -1.21
C ALA A 26 6.97 14.82 -0.21
N GLY A 27 6.61 16.09 -0.44
CA GLY A 27 6.88 17.19 0.49
C GLY A 27 6.22 17.01 1.85
N ILE A 28 4.93 16.61 1.86
CA ILE A 28 4.17 16.33 3.08
C ILE A 28 4.82 15.20 3.87
N VAL A 29 5.08 14.06 3.23
CA VAL A 29 5.67 12.88 3.89
C VAL A 29 7.07 13.19 4.43
N LYS A 30 7.90 13.91 3.66
CA LYS A 30 9.22 14.35 4.11
C LYS A 30 9.13 15.17 5.39
N SER A 31 8.30 16.22 5.42
CA SER A 31 8.16 17.09 6.58
C SER A 31 7.66 16.35 7.83
N LEU A 32 6.72 15.42 7.65
CA LEU A 32 6.21 14.60 8.75
C LEU A 32 7.27 13.61 9.26
N ALA A 33 8.01 12.96 8.36
CA ALA A 33 9.11 12.07 8.73
C ALA A 33 10.23 12.80 9.49
N GLU A 34 10.56 14.04 9.10
CA GLU A 34 11.53 14.89 9.82
C GLU A 34 11.08 15.14 11.27
N LYS A 35 9.78 15.41 11.50
CA LYS A 35 9.23 15.57 12.86
C LYS A 35 9.24 14.26 13.65
N ILE A 36 8.89 13.14 13.02
CA ILE A 36 8.90 11.82 13.65
C ILE A 36 10.31 11.47 14.13
N ALA A 37 11.34 11.76 13.30
CA ALA A 37 12.73 11.50 13.64
C ALA A 37 13.19 12.19 14.93
N VAL A 38 12.64 13.37 15.24
CA VAL A 38 12.97 14.14 16.44
C VAL A 38 12.09 13.74 17.63
N VAL A 39 10.77 13.64 17.42
CA VAL A 39 9.79 13.55 18.51
C VAL A 39 9.58 12.11 18.98
N CYS A 40 9.57 11.15 18.07
CA CYS A 40 9.28 9.74 18.40
C CYS A 40 10.03 8.75 17.48
N PRO A 41 11.38 8.79 17.43
CA PRO A 41 12.19 7.97 16.51
C PRO A 41 12.03 6.46 16.69
N LYS A 42 11.46 6.01 17.82
CA LYS A 42 11.23 4.59 18.12
C LYS A 42 9.83 4.11 17.73
N ALA A 43 8.95 4.97 17.20
CA ALA A 43 7.60 4.58 16.81
C ALA A 43 7.61 3.67 15.57
N CYS A 44 6.58 2.83 15.46
CA CYS A 44 6.21 2.14 14.22
C CYS A 44 5.48 3.13 13.29
N VAL A 45 5.99 3.36 12.09
CA VAL A 45 5.50 4.35 11.12
C VAL A 45 4.86 3.64 9.93
N GLY A 46 3.54 3.83 9.80
CA GLY A 46 2.75 3.34 8.67
C GLY A 46 2.44 4.45 7.67
N ILE A 47 2.89 4.30 6.43
CA ILE A 47 2.65 5.25 5.34
C ILE A 47 1.43 4.80 4.53
N ILE A 48 0.37 5.59 4.58
CA ILE A 48 -0.85 5.42 3.76
C ILE A 48 -0.83 6.38 2.56
N THR A 49 -0.14 7.52 2.70
CA THR A 49 -0.05 8.56 1.67
C THR A 49 0.48 8.02 0.34
N ASN A 50 -0.32 8.16 -0.71
CA ASN A 50 0.04 7.75 -2.06
C ASN A 50 1.01 8.73 -2.74
N PRO A 51 1.88 8.26 -3.65
CA PRO A 51 2.07 6.85 -4.02
C PRO A 51 2.95 6.10 -3.00
N VAL A 52 2.42 5.05 -2.35
CA VAL A 52 3.12 4.30 -1.29
C VAL A 52 4.48 3.77 -1.76
N ASN A 53 4.56 3.30 -3.01
CA ASN A 53 5.79 2.81 -3.63
C ASN A 53 6.95 3.82 -3.60
N THR A 54 6.65 5.13 -3.49
CA THR A 54 7.67 6.18 -3.47
C THR A 54 7.73 6.91 -2.13
N THR A 55 6.61 7.09 -1.44
CA THR A 55 6.57 7.79 -0.15
C THR A 55 7.25 7.00 0.97
N VAL A 56 7.21 5.66 0.93
CA VAL A 56 7.98 4.82 1.88
C VAL A 56 9.49 5.01 1.72
N PRO A 57 10.09 4.89 0.51
CA PRO A 57 11.49 5.25 0.30
C PRO A 57 11.86 6.66 0.76
N ILE A 58 11.01 7.66 0.53
CA ILE A 58 11.25 9.04 0.98
C ILE A 58 11.36 9.10 2.51
N ALA A 59 10.40 8.52 3.23
CA ALA A 59 10.45 8.45 4.68
C ALA A 59 11.69 7.70 5.17
N ALA A 60 12.08 6.60 4.50
CA ALA A 60 13.29 5.86 4.84
C ALA A 60 14.55 6.73 4.73
N GLU A 61 14.71 7.48 3.63
CA GLU A 61 15.87 8.35 3.44
C GLU A 61 15.92 9.51 4.43
N VAL A 62 14.78 10.08 4.79
CA VAL A 62 14.70 11.11 5.86
C VAL A 62 15.17 10.55 7.19
N LEU A 63 14.67 9.37 7.58
CA LEU A 63 15.05 8.72 8.83
C LEU A 63 16.52 8.28 8.84
N LYS A 64 17.06 7.84 7.69
CA LYS A 64 18.48 7.51 7.53
C LYS A 64 19.36 8.74 7.70
N LYS A 65 18.99 9.86 7.05
CA LYS A 65 19.69 11.14 7.17
C LYS A 65 19.70 11.65 8.62
N ALA A 66 18.65 11.38 9.37
CA ALA A 66 18.55 11.69 10.80
C ALA A 66 19.25 10.67 11.72
N GLY A 67 19.77 9.55 11.19
CA GLY A 67 20.47 8.53 11.96
C GLY A 67 19.58 7.63 12.83
N VAL A 68 18.26 7.61 12.58
CA VAL A 68 17.28 6.91 13.44
C VAL A 68 16.46 5.84 12.70
N TYR A 69 16.85 5.50 11.48
CA TYR A 69 16.13 4.52 10.66
C TYR A 69 16.21 3.09 11.23
N ASP A 70 15.05 2.51 11.56
CA ASP A 70 14.87 1.08 11.81
C ASP A 70 13.96 0.49 10.72
N LYS A 71 14.53 -0.33 9.83
CA LYS A 71 13.80 -0.97 8.71
C LYS A 71 12.64 -1.85 9.16
N ARG A 72 12.59 -2.29 10.41
CA ARG A 72 11.50 -3.12 10.97
C ARG A 72 10.31 -2.27 11.43
N LYS A 73 10.47 -0.95 11.47
CA LYS A 73 9.48 -0.01 12.01
C LYS A 73 8.91 0.95 10.97
N LEU A 74 9.34 0.88 9.71
CA LEU A 74 8.75 1.65 8.61
C LEU A 74 8.05 0.69 7.65
N PHE A 75 6.76 0.92 7.39
CA PHE A 75 5.98 0.09 6.48
C PHE A 75 5.01 0.93 5.64
N GLY A 76 4.79 0.50 4.41
CA GLY A 76 3.69 0.99 3.57
C GLY A 76 2.42 0.22 3.88
N VAL A 77 1.30 0.90 4.00
CA VAL A 77 0.00 0.27 4.25
C VAL A 77 -0.61 -0.14 2.91
N THR A 78 -0.51 -1.43 2.58
CA THR A 78 -1.05 -2.02 1.34
C THR A 78 -2.27 -2.92 1.59
N THR A 79 -2.76 -2.97 2.82
CA THR A 79 -3.84 -3.85 3.28
C THR A 79 -5.13 -3.73 2.46
N LEU A 80 -5.38 -2.56 1.84
CA LEU A 80 -6.55 -2.38 0.97
C LEU A 80 -6.53 -3.32 -0.25
N ASP A 81 -5.35 -3.65 -0.79
CA ASP A 81 -5.25 -4.56 -1.93
C ASP A 81 -5.58 -5.99 -1.51
N VAL A 82 -5.22 -6.38 -0.28
CA VAL A 82 -5.58 -7.67 0.32
C VAL A 82 -7.09 -7.77 0.47
N ILE A 83 -7.72 -6.78 1.13
CA ILE A 83 -9.17 -6.77 1.37
C ILE A 83 -9.95 -6.82 0.04
N ARG A 84 -9.48 -6.07 -0.99
CA ARG A 84 -10.07 -6.12 -2.35
C ARG A 84 -9.92 -7.49 -2.99
N SER A 85 -8.75 -8.10 -2.87
CA SER A 85 -8.51 -9.44 -3.42
C SER A 85 -9.39 -10.49 -2.76
N GLU A 86 -9.50 -10.47 -1.43
CA GLU A 86 -10.38 -11.35 -0.65
C GLU A 86 -11.84 -11.17 -1.06
N THR A 87 -12.28 -9.91 -1.20
CA THR A 87 -13.65 -9.58 -1.65
C THR A 87 -13.94 -10.12 -3.04
N PHE A 88 -13.05 -9.90 -4.01
CA PHE A 88 -13.31 -10.30 -5.40
C PHE A 88 -13.19 -11.82 -5.61
N VAL A 89 -12.28 -12.48 -4.89
CA VAL A 89 -12.20 -13.95 -4.91
C VAL A 89 -13.44 -14.57 -4.28
N ALA A 90 -13.89 -14.03 -3.15
CA ALA A 90 -15.11 -14.49 -2.48
C ALA A 90 -16.35 -14.31 -3.37
N GLU A 91 -16.49 -13.16 -4.01
CA GLU A 91 -17.56 -12.88 -4.97
C GLU A 91 -17.54 -13.86 -6.16
N LEU A 92 -16.37 -14.11 -6.76
CA LEU A 92 -16.25 -15.02 -7.90
C LEU A 92 -16.58 -16.47 -7.54
N LYS A 93 -16.23 -16.90 -6.32
CA LYS A 93 -16.32 -18.30 -5.89
C LYS A 93 -17.49 -18.57 -4.95
N ASP A 94 -18.39 -17.60 -4.79
CA ASP A 94 -19.56 -17.67 -3.91
C ASP A 94 -19.19 -18.09 -2.48
N LYS A 95 -18.19 -17.41 -1.90
CA LYS A 95 -17.71 -17.62 -0.53
C LYS A 95 -17.94 -16.37 0.32
N ASP A 96 -17.83 -16.53 1.64
CA ASP A 96 -17.73 -15.38 2.55
C ASP A 96 -16.33 -14.75 2.45
N PRO A 97 -16.20 -13.43 2.22
CA PRO A 97 -14.91 -12.75 2.20
C PRO A 97 -14.12 -12.86 3.53
N GLY A 98 -14.81 -13.07 4.65
CA GLY A 98 -14.20 -13.32 5.96
C GLY A 98 -13.41 -14.63 6.02
N ASP A 99 -13.75 -15.61 5.18
CA ASP A 99 -13.13 -16.93 5.11
C ASP A 99 -12.05 -17.04 4.01
N VAL A 100 -11.96 -16.05 3.13
CA VAL A 100 -10.96 -16.01 2.07
C VAL A 100 -9.72 -15.28 2.56
N ARG A 101 -8.54 -15.85 2.30
CA ARG A 101 -7.24 -15.20 2.52
C ARG A 101 -6.46 -15.17 1.22
N VAL A 102 -6.10 -13.98 0.76
CA VAL A 102 -5.31 -13.80 -0.46
C VAL A 102 -4.04 -13.02 -0.14
N PRO A 103 -2.86 -13.66 -0.16
CA PRO A 103 -1.60 -12.93 -0.06
C PRO A 103 -1.43 -11.99 -1.26
N VAL A 104 -1.10 -10.73 -1.01
CA VAL A 104 -0.79 -9.74 -2.04
C VAL A 104 0.62 -9.21 -1.81
N ILE A 105 1.45 -9.24 -2.85
CA ILE A 105 2.86 -8.83 -2.79
C ILE A 105 3.18 -7.78 -3.86
N GLY A 106 4.41 -7.28 -3.83
CA GLY A 106 4.93 -6.28 -4.77
C GLY A 106 4.80 -4.86 -4.22
N GLY A 107 3.99 -4.03 -4.87
CA GLY A 107 3.72 -2.65 -4.50
C GLY A 107 2.22 -2.34 -4.43
N HIS A 108 1.89 -1.05 -4.35
CA HIS A 108 0.54 -0.52 -4.16
C HIS A 108 0.08 0.37 -5.33
N SER A 109 0.50 0.03 -6.56
CA SER A 109 0.10 0.80 -7.75
C SER A 109 0.05 -0.06 -9.00
N GLY A 110 -1.15 -0.20 -9.58
CA GLY A 110 -1.38 -0.87 -10.85
C GLY A 110 -0.67 -2.23 -10.93
N VAL A 111 0.16 -2.39 -11.96
CA VAL A 111 0.91 -3.62 -12.25
C VAL A 111 1.87 -4.08 -11.14
N THR A 112 2.18 -3.22 -10.16
CA THR A 112 3.01 -3.63 -9.02
C THR A 112 2.23 -4.44 -7.99
N ILE A 113 0.90 -4.41 -8.02
CA ILE A 113 0.03 -5.19 -7.13
C ILE A 113 -0.07 -6.61 -7.69
N LEU A 114 0.40 -7.61 -6.94
CA LEU A 114 0.42 -9.01 -7.36
C LEU A 114 -0.34 -9.89 -6.34
N PRO A 115 -1.61 -10.24 -6.60
CA PRO A 115 -2.34 -11.22 -5.79
C PRO A 115 -1.84 -12.64 -6.09
N LEU A 116 -1.42 -13.36 -5.06
CA LEU A 116 -0.95 -14.74 -5.17
C LEU A 116 -2.14 -15.71 -5.13
N LEU A 117 -2.95 -15.70 -6.19
CA LEU A 117 -4.17 -16.52 -6.30
C LEU A 117 -3.89 -18.02 -6.16
N SER A 118 -2.69 -18.48 -6.52
CA SER A 118 -2.25 -19.87 -6.33
C SER A 118 -2.09 -20.30 -4.86
N GLN A 119 -2.12 -19.35 -3.91
CA GLN A 119 -1.99 -19.60 -2.48
C GLN A 119 -3.31 -19.50 -1.72
N VAL A 120 -4.44 -19.33 -2.42
CA VAL A 120 -5.76 -19.32 -1.79
C VAL A 120 -6.18 -20.75 -1.50
N GLU A 121 -6.30 -21.10 -0.23
CA GLU A 121 -6.66 -22.46 0.19
C GLU A 121 -8.11 -22.81 -0.21
N GLY A 122 -8.30 -24.03 -0.71
CA GLY A 122 -9.62 -24.56 -1.05
C GLY A 122 -10.32 -23.83 -2.20
N VAL A 123 -9.56 -23.16 -3.08
CA VAL A 123 -10.07 -22.52 -4.29
C VAL A 123 -9.17 -22.90 -5.47
N GLU A 124 -9.77 -23.40 -6.54
CA GLU A 124 -9.11 -23.58 -7.82
C GLU A 124 -9.53 -22.48 -8.80
N PHE A 125 -8.59 -22.04 -9.63
CA PHE A 125 -8.83 -21.00 -10.64
C PHE A 125 -8.46 -21.51 -12.03
N THR A 126 -9.26 -21.13 -13.04
CA THR A 126 -8.82 -21.25 -14.44
C THR A 126 -7.83 -20.14 -14.78
N ALA A 127 -7.10 -20.29 -15.89
CA ALA A 127 -6.16 -19.26 -16.35
C ALA A 127 -6.88 -17.93 -16.64
N GLU A 128 -8.09 -18.00 -17.21
CA GLU A 128 -8.93 -16.84 -17.51
C GLU A 128 -9.38 -16.12 -16.23
N GLU A 129 -9.76 -16.87 -15.19
CA GLU A 129 -10.12 -16.30 -13.88
C GLU A 129 -8.91 -15.60 -13.24
N VAL A 130 -7.72 -16.21 -13.29
CA VAL A 130 -6.49 -15.60 -12.77
C VAL A 130 -6.19 -14.28 -13.48
N GLU A 131 -6.28 -14.25 -14.81
CA GLU A 131 -6.03 -13.04 -15.59
C GLU A 131 -7.07 -11.94 -15.29
N ALA A 132 -8.36 -12.29 -15.26
CA ALA A 132 -9.45 -11.36 -15.01
C ALA A 132 -9.40 -10.78 -13.58
N LEU A 133 -9.21 -11.63 -12.56
CA LEU A 133 -9.07 -11.20 -11.17
C LEU A 133 -7.85 -10.32 -10.96
N THR A 134 -6.70 -10.71 -11.51
CA THR A 134 -5.46 -9.91 -11.38
C THR A 134 -5.66 -8.52 -11.97
N LYS A 135 -6.24 -8.42 -13.18
CA LYS A 135 -6.56 -7.12 -13.79
C LYS A 135 -7.56 -6.31 -12.97
N ARG A 136 -8.61 -6.95 -12.44
CA ARG A 136 -9.61 -6.29 -11.59
C ARG A 136 -8.98 -5.73 -10.31
N ILE A 137 -8.15 -6.52 -9.63
CA ILE A 137 -7.45 -6.15 -8.39
C ILE A 137 -6.50 -4.96 -8.64
N GLN A 138 -5.69 -5.03 -9.70
CA GLN A 138 -4.73 -3.97 -10.04
C GLN A 138 -5.39 -2.61 -10.36
N ASN A 139 -6.63 -2.62 -10.84
CA ASN A 139 -7.37 -1.43 -11.28
C ASN A 139 -8.51 -1.01 -10.33
N ALA A 140 -8.65 -1.65 -9.16
CA ALA A 140 -9.76 -1.37 -8.24
C ALA A 140 -9.70 0.01 -7.56
N GLY A 141 -8.56 0.71 -7.69
CA GLY A 141 -8.36 2.07 -7.17
C GLY A 141 -8.30 3.17 -8.23
N THR A 142 -8.46 2.82 -9.51
CA THR A 142 -8.51 3.79 -10.63
C THR A 142 -9.91 4.22 -10.97
#